data_AF-A0ABD3I7N5-F1
#
_entry.id   AF-A0ABD3I7N5-F1
#
_cell.length_a   1.000
_cell.length_b   1.000
_cell.length_c   1.000
_cell.angle_alpha   90.00
_cell.angle_beta   90.00
_cell.angle_gamma   90.00
#
_symmetry.space_group_name_H-M   'P 1'
#
loop_
_entity.id
_entity.type
_entity.pdbx_description
1 polymer ?
#
loop_
_entity_poly.entity_id
_entity_poly.type
_entity_poly.pdbx_seq_one_letter_code
_entity_poly.pdbx_strand_id
1 'polypeptide(L)'
;MLRIAGATFIEMPAAPYKNPNNYVKYSGRLAEAIAKSYLRGAIWGNQFDNIANRRARMADSLGAAMYNYYSRGVIESSGNSISEGIGQGRITANLDGWVVPTIEGGTVDFCNLNR
;
A
#
# COMPACT_ATOMS: atom_id res chain seq x y z
N MET A 1 2.44 20.15 6.25
CA MET A 1 1.54 19.01 6.55
C MET A 1 2.14 18.06 7.58
N LEU A 2 3.13 17.23 7.27
CA LEU A 2 3.57 16.13 8.16
C LEU A 2 4.03 16.56 9.56
N ARG A 3 4.89 17.57 9.67
CA ARG A 3 5.37 18.09 10.97
C ARG A 3 4.24 18.67 11.83
N ILE A 4 3.22 19.25 11.18
CA ILE A 4 2.04 19.83 11.87
C ILE A 4 1.20 18.72 12.49
N ALA A 5 1.14 17.55 11.86
CA ALA A 5 0.44 16.37 12.38
C ALA A 5 1.22 15.62 13.49
N GLY A 6 2.33 16.18 13.99
CA GLY A 6 3.15 15.57 15.04
C GLY A 6 4.08 14.45 14.56
N ALA A 7 4.23 14.25 13.25
CA ALA A 7 5.15 13.24 12.72
C ALA A 7 6.61 13.70 12.90
N THR A 8 7.43 12.83 13.51
CA THR A 8 8.89 13.00 13.51
C THR A 8 9.43 12.74 12.10
N PHE A 9 10.19 13.69 11.55
CA PHE A 9 10.71 13.62 10.19
C PHE A 9 12.19 13.27 10.18
N ILE A 10 12.56 12.31 9.33
CA ILE A 10 13.94 11.89 9.13
C ILE A 10 14.29 12.20 7.67
N GLU A 11 15.19 13.15 7.49
CA GLU A 11 15.67 13.59 6.18
C GLU A 11 16.81 12.70 5.71
N MET A 12 16.79 12.34 4.44
CA MET A 12 17.82 11.51 3.83
C MET A 12 17.99 11.86 2.35
N PRO A 13 19.19 11.69 1.77
CA PRO A 13 19.40 11.92 0.35
C PRO A 13 18.49 11.04 -0.51
N ALA A 14 18.02 11.59 -1.63
CA ALA A 14 17.25 10.84 -2.60
C ALA A 14 18.11 9.73 -3.23
N ALA A 15 17.59 8.51 -3.27
CA ALA A 15 18.28 7.37 -3.85
C ALA A 15 17.29 6.46 -4.61
N PRO A 16 17.68 5.89 -5.77
CA PRO A 16 16.83 4.98 -6.53
C PRO A 16 16.54 3.70 -5.73
N TYR A 17 15.44 3.01 -6.01
CA TYR A 17 15.01 1.83 -5.23
C TYR A 17 16.06 0.70 -5.19
N LYS A 18 16.89 0.55 -6.24
CA LYS A 18 18.02 -0.40 -6.25
C LYS A 18 19.01 -0.15 -5.10
N ASN A 19 19.22 1.12 -4.72
CA ASN A 19 20.12 1.49 -3.65
C ASN A 19 19.57 1.03 -2.28
N PRO A 20 20.37 0.34 -1.43
CA PRO A 20 19.94 -0.07 -0.09
C PRO A 20 19.57 1.10 0.84
N ASN A 21 20.04 2.31 0.54
CA ASN A 21 19.74 3.54 1.26
C ASN A 21 18.52 4.29 0.70
N ASN A 22 17.78 3.69 -0.23
CA ASN A 22 16.45 4.19 -0.58
C ASN A 22 15.56 4.24 0.67
N TYR A 23 14.74 5.30 0.78
CA TYR A 23 13.91 5.59 1.94
C TYR A 23 12.97 4.44 2.35
N VAL A 24 12.44 3.68 1.39
CA VAL A 24 11.56 2.53 1.68
C VAL A 24 12.34 1.47 2.45
N LYS A 25 13.51 1.08 1.94
CA LYS A 25 14.37 0.06 2.56
C LYS A 25 14.95 0.52 3.89
N TYR A 26 15.38 1.78 3.95
CA TYR A 26 15.87 2.38 5.19
C TYR A 26 14.80 2.38 6.29
N SER A 27 13.55 2.73 5.95
CA SER A 27 12.46 2.76 6.93
C SER A 27 12.18 1.41 7.60
N GLY A 28 12.36 0.29 6.88
CA GLY A 28 12.24 -1.05 7.45
C GLY A 28 13.33 -1.35 8.47
N ARG A 29 14.60 -1.07 8.12
CA ARG A 29 15.73 -1.25 9.05
C ARG A 29 15.60 -0.36 10.29
N LEU A 30 15.11 0.87 10.11
CA LEU A 30 14.86 1.79 11.20
C LEU A 30 13.77 1.25 12.13
N ALA A 31 12.66 0.75 11.60
CA ALA A 31 11.60 0.16 12.40
C ALA A 31 12.12 -1.03 13.23
N GLU A 32 12.95 -1.90 12.66
CA GLU A 32 13.61 -2.99 13.39
C GLU A 32 14.53 -2.48 14.50
N ALA A 33 15.32 -1.44 14.24
CA ALA A 33 16.22 -0.84 15.22
C ALA A 33 15.45 -0.19 16.39
N ILE A 34 14.34 0.49 16.10
CA ILE A 34 13.46 1.07 17.13
C ILE A 34 12.76 -0.05 17.90
N ALA A 35 12.26 -1.09 17.23
CA ALA A 35 11.58 -2.20 17.89
C ALA A 35 12.47 -2.93 18.89
N LYS A 36 13.80 -2.98 18.64
CA LYS A 36 14.78 -3.56 19.58
C LYS A 36 15.02 -2.71 20.83
N SER A 37 14.89 -1.39 20.73
CA SER A 37 15.24 -0.45 21.81
C SER A 37 14.01 0.12 22.54
N TYR A 38 12.85 0.13 21.90
CA TYR A 38 11.64 0.75 22.40
C TYR A 38 10.67 -0.31 22.93
N LEU A 39 10.40 -0.27 24.24
CA LEU A 39 9.55 -1.23 24.94
C LEU A 39 8.13 -1.35 24.36
N ARG A 40 7.60 -0.26 23.79
CA ARG A 40 6.26 -0.25 23.16
C ARG A 40 6.28 -0.79 21.72
N GLY A 41 7.44 -1.20 21.23
CA GLY A 41 7.64 -1.74 19.88
C GLY A 41 7.60 -0.66 18.79
N ALA A 42 7.99 -1.06 17.59
CA ALA A 42 7.81 -0.27 16.39
C ALA A 42 7.40 -1.19 15.24
N ILE A 43 6.45 -0.72 14.44
CA ILE A 43 5.95 -1.45 13.28
C ILE A 43 6.38 -0.73 12.00
N TRP A 44 6.76 -1.51 11.00
CA TRP A 44 7.02 -0.99 9.67
C TRP A 44 5.72 -1.04 8.85
N GLY A 45 5.21 0.12 8.43
CA GLY A 45 3.95 0.18 7.67
C GLY A 45 3.99 -0.62 6.36
N ASN A 46 5.17 -0.72 5.72
CA ASN A 46 5.46 -1.56 4.56
C ASN A 46 4.38 -1.52 3.47
N GLN A 47 3.93 -0.33 3.07
CA GLN A 47 2.70 -0.15 2.28
C GLN A 47 2.63 -0.91 0.96
N PHE A 48 3.77 -1.25 0.35
CA PHE A 48 3.81 -1.94 -0.95
C PHE A 48 3.57 -3.45 -0.80
N ASP A 49 4.13 -4.05 0.26
CA ASP A 49 4.11 -5.49 0.46
C ASP A 49 3.12 -5.93 1.55
N ASN A 50 2.57 -4.99 2.32
CA ASN A 50 1.61 -5.26 3.37
C ASN A 50 0.24 -5.70 2.81
N ILE A 51 -0.13 -6.96 3.08
CA ILE A 51 -1.38 -7.60 2.63
C ILE A 51 -2.62 -6.86 3.17
N ALA A 52 -2.55 -6.23 4.34
CA ALA A 52 -3.67 -5.43 4.85
C ALA A 52 -3.98 -4.24 3.94
N ASN A 53 -2.93 -3.61 3.37
CA ASN A 53 -3.11 -2.51 2.41
C ASN A 53 -3.71 -3.00 1.08
N ARG A 54 -3.40 -4.23 0.66
CA ARG A 54 -4.05 -4.85 -0.50
C ARG A 54 -5.57 -4.93 -0.31
N ARG A 55 -6.04 -5.37 0.86
CA ARG A 55 -7.47 -5.47 1.16
C ARG A 55 -8.15 -4.12 1.19
N ALA A 56 -7.54 -3.15 1.88
CA ALA A 56 -8.07 -1.79 1.96
C ALA A 56 -8.25 -1.15 0.57
N ARG A 57 -7.31 -1.39 -0.36
CA ARG A 57 -7.36 -0.85 -1.73
C ARG A 57 -8.49 -1.40 -2.60
N MET A 58 -8.99 -2.60 -2.31
CA MET A 58 -10.14 -3.14 -3.03
C MET A 58 -11.46 -2.63 -2.44
N ALA A 59 -11.48 -2.37 -1.13
CA ALA A 59 -12.62 -1.76 -0.45
C ALA A 59 -12.70 -0.24 -0.69
N ASP A 60 -11.64 0.36 -1.24
CA ASP A 60 -11.57 1.78 -1.57
C ASP A 60 -12.52 2.12 -2.73
N SER A 61 -12.99 3.37 -2.76
CA SER A 61 -14.11 3.82 -3.59
C SER A 61 -13.88 3.66 -5.10
N LEU A 62 -15.00 3.56 -5.84
CA LEU A 62 -15.10 3.70 -7.31
C LEU A 62 -14.19 4.85 -7.78
N GLY A 63 -13.09 4.53 -8.47
CA GLY A 63 -12.14 5.54 -8.98
C GLY A 63 -10.67 5.25 -8.67
N ALA A 64 -10.36 4.35 -7.73
CA ALA A 64 -8.98 3.94 -7.46
C ALA A 64 -8.40 3.10 -8.62
N ALA A 65 -7.13 3.31 -8.95
CA ALA A 65 -6.44 2.61 -10.04
C ALA A 65 -6.48 1.08 -9.91
N MET A 66 -6.47 0.56 -8.68
CA MET A 66 -6.56 -0.87 -8.42
C MET A 66 -7.98 -1.41 -8.63
N TYR A 67 -9.04 -0.66 -8.31
CA TYR A 67 -10.41 -1.08 -8.61
C TYR A 67 -10.63 -1.23 -10.13
N ASN A 68 -10.16 -0.27 -10.93
CA ASN A 68 -10.25 -0.35 -12.40
C ASN A 68 -9.40 -1.48 -12.97
N TYR A 69 -8.23 -1.75 -12.41
CA TYR A 69 -7.40 -2.88 -12.83
C TYR A 69 -8.12 -4.21 -12.60
N TYR A 70 -8.73 -4.40 -11.44
CA TYR A 70 -9.42 -5.66 -11.13
C TYR A 70 -10.77 -5.81 -11.82
N SER A 71 -11.51 -4.72 -12.05
CA SER A 71 -12.82 -4.77 -12.71
C SER A 71 -12.77 -4.72 -14.23
N ARG A 72 -11.75 -4.08 -14.82
CA ARG A 72 -11.67 -3.77 -16.26
C ARG A 72 -10.33 -4.14 -16.91
N GLY A 73 -9.33 -4.57 -16.13
CA GLY A 73 -7.99 -4.88 -16.62
C GLY A 73 -7.12 -3.65 -16.90
N VAL A 74 -7.58 -2.44 -16.54
CA VAL A 74 -6.91 -1.17 -16.86
C VAL A 74 -6.49 -0.44 -15.59
N ILE A 75 -5.21 -0.07 -15.48
CA ILE A 75 -4.70 0.73 -14.34
C ILE A 75 -4.96 2.21 -14.62
N GLU A 76 -6.13 2.69 -14.22
CA GLU A 76 -6.51 4.10 -14.36
C GLU A 76 -7.19 4.57 -13.08
N SER A 77 -6.77 5.73 -12.56
CA SER A 77 -7.53 6.42 -11.52
C SER A 77 -8.45 7.45 -12.18
N SER A 78 -9.71 7.51 -11.77
CA SER A 78 -10.68 8.48 -12.28
C SER A 78 -11.46 9.09 -11.12
N GLY A 79 -11.55 10.42 -11.05
CA GLY A 79 -12.28 11.12 -9.99
C GLY A 79 -11.50 12.33 -9.47
N ASN A 80 -12.05 12.93 -8.40
CA ASN A 80 -11.49 14.09 -7.71
C ASN A 80 -11.20 13.79 -6.22
N SER A 81 -11.25 12.52 -5.81
CA SER A 81 -11.10 12.15 -4.40
C SER A 81 -9.63 12.07 -4.00
N ILE A 82 -9.33 12.55 -2.80
CA ILE A 82 -7.99 12.45 -2.22
C ILE A 82 -7.61 10.97 -1.99
N SER A 83 -8.58 10.10 -1.69
CA SER A 83 -8.34 8.67 -1.45
C SER A 83 -7.90 7.91 -2.71
N GLU A 84 -8.34 8.34 -3.90
CA GLU A 84 -8.00 7.68 -5.17
C GLU A 84 -6.49 7.71 -5.46
N GLY A 85 -5.80 8.78 -5.03
CA GLY A 85 -4.35 8.95 -5.18
C GLY A 85 -3.50 8.25 -4.12
N ILE A 86 -4.11 7.70 -3.06
CA ILE A 86 -3.42 6.96 -1.98
C ILE A 86 -3.21 5.48 -2.37
N GLY A 87 -3.98 5.00 -3.36
CA GLY A 87 -3.89 3.65 -3.92
C GLY A 87 -2.57 3.37 -4.68
N GLN A 88 -2.34 2.10 -5.03
CA GLN A 88 -1.20 1.76 -5.90
C GLN A 88 -1.52 2.13 -7.34
N GLY A 89 -0.62 2.89 -7.99
CA GLY A 89 -0.68 3.12 -9.43
C GLY A 89 0.07 2.08 -10.28
N ARG A 90 0.51 0.97 -9.70
CA ARG A 90 1.27 -0.09 -10.40
C ARG A 90 1.04 -1.45 -9.76
N ILE A 91 1.21 -2.52 -10.54
CA ILE A 91 1.22 -3.90 -10.01
C ILE A 91 2.58 -4.16 -9.36
N THR A 92 2.56 -4.58 -8.10
CA THR A 92 3.74 -5.07 -7.38
C THR A 92 3.75 -6.59 -7.40
N ALA A 93 4.92 -7.22 -7.22
CA ALA A 93 5.07 -8.67 -7.34
C ALA A 93 4.13 -9.47 -6.41
N ASN A 94 3.78 -8.90 -5.26
CA ASN A 94 2.84 -9.53 -4.34
C ASN A 94 1.39 -9.59 -4.90
N LEU A 95 1.05 -8.77 -5.90
CA LEU A 95 -0.24 -8.77 -6.60
C LEU A 95 -0.23 -9.60 -7.89
N ASP A 96 0.93 -10.07 -8.33
CA ASP A 96 1.06 -10.83 -9.57
C ASP A 96 0.39 -12.20 -9.44
N GLY A 97 -0.42 -12.58 -10.43
CA GLY A 97 -1.19 -13.82 -10.45
C GLY A 97 -2.32 -13.92 -9.41
N TRP A 98 -2.57 -12.87 -8.61
CA TRP A 98 -3.62 -12.90 -7.61
C TRP A 98 -5.00 -12.64 -8.24
N VAL A 99 -5.89 -13.61 -8.13
CA VAL A 99 -7.26 -13.54 -8.66
C VAL A 99 -8.17 -12.98 -7.57
N VAL A 100 -8.95 -11.95 -7.91
CA VAL A 100 -9.95 -11.41 -7.00
C VAL A 100 -11.07 -12.43 -6.84
N PRO A 101 -11.39 -12.88 -5.61
CA PRO A 101 -12.55 -13.72 -5.38
C PRO A 101 -13.81 -12.96 -5.80
N THR A 102 -14.54 -13.49 -6.77
CA THR A 102 -15.84 -12.95 -7.21
C THR A 102 -16.96 -13.88 -6.77
N ILE A 103 -18.09 -13.31 -6.35
CA ILE A 103 -19.34 -14.05 -6.24
C ILE A 103 -20.03 -14.10 -7.62
N GLU A 104 -20.95 -15.06 -7.79
CA GLU A 104 -21.82 -15.12 -8.97
C GLU A 104 -22.47 -13.75 -9.23
N GLY A 105 -22.33 -13.25 -10.47
CA GLY A 105 -22.74 -11.90 -10.85
C GLY A 105 -21.61 -10.86 -10.90
N GLY A 106 -20.34 -11.26 -10.71
CA GLY A 106 -19.17 -10.41 -10.97
C GLY A 106 -18.87 -9.37 -9.89
N THR A 107 -19.52 -9.48 -8.72
CA THR A 107 -19.24 -8.64 -7.56
C THR A 107 -18.06 -9.20 -6.78
N VAL A 108 -17.19 -8.33 -6.27
CA VAL A 108 -16.04 -8.73 -5.43
C VAL A 108 -16.54 -9.29 -4.10
N ASP A 109 -16.09 -10.49 -3.75
CA ASP A 109 -16.38 -11.11 -2.46
C ASP A 109 -15.43 -10.56 -1.38
N PHE A 110 -15.80 -9.43 -0.79
CA PHE A 110 -15.05 -8.81 0.30
C PHE A 110 -14.97 -9.68 1.57
N CYS A 111 -15.85 -10.68 1.70
CA CYS A 111 -15.89 -11.59 2.86
C CYS A 111 -14.91 -12.75 2.72
N ASN A 112 -14.54 -13.17 1.50
CA ASN A 112 -13.66 -14.31 1.23
C ASN A 112 -12.27 -13.95 0.68
N LEU A 113 -11.79 -12.72 0.86
CA LEU A 113 -10.45 -12.24 0.43
C LEU A 113 -9.23 -13.00 1.01
N ASN A 114 -9.44 -14.06 1.79
CA ASN A 114 -8.42 -14.82 2.53
C ASN A 114 -8.26 -16.28 2.08
N ARG A 115 -9.04 -16.75 1.10
CA ARG A 115 -8.84 -18.09 0.52
C ARG A 115 -7.91 -18.05 -0.67
#